data_AF-K2M7Z5-F1
#
_entry.id   AF-K2M7Z5-F1
#
_cell.length_a   1.000
_cell.length_b   1.000
_cell.length_c   1.000
_cell.angle_alpha   90.00
_cell.angle_beta   90.00
_cell.angle_gamma   90.00
#
_symmetry.space_group_name_H-M   'P 1'
#
loop_
_entity.id
_entity.type
_entity.pdbx_description
1 polymer ?
#
loop_
_entity_poly.entity_id
_entity_poly.type
_entity_poly.pdbx_seq_one_letter_code
_entity_poly.pdbx_strand_id
1 'polypeptide(L)'
;MEFRQWVENRYRHPVVLVFASPLTEQACRRNGMDLVQMLRPFSVHPTELFAHIGDRADTVQVRKFGVRFTRLECVREVEALQSARYFRHLLRDHVAMELAYGEQLDRAMSSLLKENGGVVEEPRLSAQVASQLLERSHPAWHSQFIRDYAYVVRCSHFDTIDHPVGCIYAASTSEVGGIDGIMREFREQQKQPADTRRDMPCMDDDLHSYFLLVHDITEGPPMEEVRRMLAAVKAQYGHAHCAVVKINSVVNPQDVKNMDPSPWIDANRIALDVPSRSTVHVAQPSQQTNDMSSPGDGTVRG
;
A
#
# COMPACT_ATOMS: atom_id res chain seq x y z
N MET A 1 -7.04 11.26 -12.26
CA MET A 1 -8.06 10.69 -11.35
C MET A 1 -8.82 11.87 -10.79
N GLU A 2 -10.12 11.96 -11.01
CA GLU A 2 -10.92 13.06 -10.43
C GLU A 2 -10.99 12.89 -8.91
N PHE A 3 -10.93 13.99 -8.16
CA PHE A 3 -10.98 14.00 -6.70
C PHE A 3 -12.16 13.18 -6.15
N ARG A 4 -13.33 13.25 -6.81
CA ARG A 4 -14.51 12.44 -6.48
C ARG A 4 -14.23 10.94 -6.50
N GLN A 5 -13.56 10.45 -7.54
CA GLN A 5 -13.23 9.05 -7.66
C GLN A 5 -12.26 8.60 -6.57
N TRP A 6 -11.33 9.49 -6.17
CA TRP A 6 -10.44 9.23 -5.04
C TRP A 6 -11.22 9.10 -3.73
N VAL A 7 -12.09 10.06 -3.42
CA VAL A 7 -12.93 10.05 -2.21
C VAL A 7 -13.77 8.77 -2.16
N GLU A 8 -14.44 8.43 -3.27
CA GLU A 8 -15.24 7.21 -3.37
C GLU A 8 -14.41 5.94 -3.15
N ASN A 9 -13.21 5.86 -3.71
CA ASN A 9 -12.33 4.72 -3.49
C ASN A 9 -11.89 4.61 -2.03
N ARG A 10 -11.60 5.74 -1.36
CA ARG A 10 -11.13 5.71 0.03
C ARG A 10 -12.21 5.20 0.99
N TYR A 11 -13.47 5.58 0.80
CA TYR A 11 -14.59 5.09 1.60
C TYR A 11 -15.08 3.69 1.24
N ARG A 12 -14.90 3.24 -0.01
CA ARG A 12 -15.27 1.87 -0.44
C ARG A 12 -14.27 0.80 -0.03
N HIS A 13 -13.06 1.19 0.33
CA HIS A 13 -11.97 0.26 0.66
C HIS A 13 -11.42 0.59 2.05
N PRO A 14 -12.08 0.11 3.13
CA PRO A 14 -11.57 0.29 4.49
C PRO A 14 -10.20 -0.36 4.68
N VAL A 15 -9.45 0.12 5.66
CA VAL A 15 -8.10 -0.38 5.96
C VAL A 15 -8.18 -1.69 6.74
N VAL A 16 -7.40 -2.69 6.31
CA VAL A 16 -7.22 -3.96 7.01
C VAL A 16 -5.74 -4.17 7.27
N LEU A 17 -5.39 -4.38 8.53
CA LEU A 17 -4.02 -4.70 8.92
C LEU A 17 -3.70 -6.14 8.56
N VAL A 18 -2.48 -6.39 8.09
CA VAL A 18 -2.02 -7.74 7.79
C VAL A 18 -0.78 -8.03 8.61
N PHE A 19 -0.83 -9.15 9.33
CA PHE A 19 0.25 -9.70 10.13
C PHE A 19 0.63 -11.05 9.54
N ALA A 20 1.92 -11.31 9.42
CA ALA A 20 2.44 -12.54 8.85
C ALA A 20 3.51 -13.14 9.75
N SER A 21 3.50 -14.46 9.90
CA SER A 21 4.58 -15.15 10.60
C SER A 21 5.89 -15.05 9.81
N PRO A 22 7.06 -15.16 10.46
CA PRO A 22 8.34 -15.13 9.76
C PRO A 22 8.45 -16.16 8.63
N LEU A 23 7.90 -17.36 8.81
CA LEU A 23 7.89 -18.39 7.77
C LEU A 23 6.92 -18.09 6.63
N THR A 24 5.80 -17.41 6.92
CA THR A 24 4.88 -16.92 5.87
C THR A 24 5.60 -15.90 4.98
N GLU A 25 6.26 -14.92 5.60
CA GLU A 25 7.05 -13.91 4.88
C GLU A 25 8.18 -14.55 4.08
N GLN A 26 8.89 -15.52 4.65
CA GLN A 26 9.94 -16.26 3.93
C GLN A 26 9.38 -17.00 2.72
N ALA A 27 8.20 -17.61 2.83
CA ALA A 27 7.57 -18.30 1.71
C ALA A 27 7.12 -17.31 0.61
N CYS A 28 6.51 -16.18 0.99
CA CYS A 28 6.14 -15.13 0.04
C CYS A 28 7.38 -14.54 -0.67
N ARG A 29 8.46 -14.27 0.07
CA ARG A 29 9.71 -13.68 -0.46
C ARG A 29 10.39 -14.52 -1.54
N ARG A 30 10.16 -15.83 -1.59
CA ARG A 30 10.63 -16.68 -2.70
C ARG A 30 10.01 -16.25 -4.05
N ASN A 31 8.88 -15.55 -4.02
CA ASN A 31 8.23 -14.94 -5.18
C ASN A 31 8.60 -13.45 -5.39
N GLY A 32 9.58 -12.94 -4.64
CA GLY A 32 10.05 -11.55 -4.73
C GLY A 32 9.14 -10.51 -4.09
N MET A 33 8.12 -10.93 -3.33
CA MET A 33 7.13 -10.06 -2.69
C MET A 33 6.87 -10.49 -1.24
N ASP A 34 6.43 -9.57 -0.39
CA ASP A 34 5.86 -9.92 0.92
C ASP A 34 4.38 -10.33 0.82
N LEU A 35 3.80 -10.80 1.93
CA LEU A 35 2.42 -11.27 1.93
C LEU A 35 1.43 -10.16 1.52
N VAL A 36 1.62 -8.94 2.03
CA VAL A 36 0.75 -7.80 1.71
C VAL A 36 0.77 -7.51 0.22
N GLN A 37 1.96 -7.54 -0.39
CA GLN A 37 2.13 -7.31 -1.82
C GLN A 37 1.47 -8.40 -2.67
N MET A 38 1.53 -9.66 -2.21
CA MET A 38 0.84 -10.78 -2.88
C MET A 38 -0.69 -10.67 -2.81
N LEU A 39 -1.24 -10.13 -1.72
CA LEU A 39 -2.70 -10.05 -1.50
C LEU A 39 -3.36 -8.86 -2.22
N ARG A 40 -2.65 -7.73 -2.39
CA ARG A 40 -3.20 -6.48 -2.92
C ARG A 40 -3.96 -6.58 -4.26
N PRO A 41 -3.53 -7.38 -5.26
CA PRO A 41 -4.30 -7.53 -6.49
C PRO A 41 -5.71 -8.11 -6.29
N PHE A 42 -5.93 -8.84 -5.20
CA PHE A 42 -7.20 -9.50 -4.87
C PHE A 42 -8.01 -8.72 -3.84
N SER A 43 -7.65 -7.47 -3.58
CA SER A 43 -8.24 -6.64 -2.53
C SER A 43 -9.63 -6.08 -2.87
N VAL A 44 -10.00 -6.08 -4.16
CA VAL A 44 -11.31 -5.60 -4.64
C VAL A 44 -12.16 -6.78 -5.09
N HIS A 45 -13.39 -6.85 -4.58
CA HIS A 45 -14.35 -7.86 -4.98
C HIS A 45 -14.74 -7.66 -6.45
N PRO A 46 -14.68 -8.70 -7.30
CA PRO A 46 -14.86 -8.56 -8.74
C PRO A 46 -16.31 -8.25 -9.13
N THR A 47 -17.28 -8.66 -8.31
CA THR A 47 -18.70 -8.43 -8.56
C THR A 47 -19.28 -7.40 -7.62
N GLU A 48 -20.43 -6.85 -8.00
CA GLU A 48 -21.18 -5.91 -7.18
C GLU A 48 -21.76 -6.63 -5.95
N LEU A 49 -21.69 -5.95 -4.81
CA LEU A 49 -22.26 -6.44 -3.55
C LEU A 49 -23.53 -5.65 -3.23
N PHE A 50 -24.39 -6.22 -2.40
CA PHE A 50 -25.59 -5.56 -1.88
C PHE A 50 -25.47 -5.50 -0.36
N ALA A 51 -25.54 -4.29 0.18
CA ALA A 51 -25.49 -4.04 1.61
C ALA A 51 -26.84 -3.51 2.09
N HIS A 52 -27.28 -3.95 3.27
CA HIS A 52 -28.41 -3.34 3.97
C HIS A 52 -27.89 -2.15 4.77
N ILE A 53 -28.50 -0.96 4.59
CA ILE A 53 -28.10 0.25 5.31
C ILE A 53 -29.21 0.64 6.29
N GLY A 54 -28.93 0.48 7.59
CA GLY A 54 -29.85 0.81 8.68
C GLY A 54 -30.95 -0.23 8.90
N ASP A 55 -31.97 0.15 9.68
CA ASP A 55 -33.08 -0.74 10.08
C ASP A 55 -34.12 -0.97 8.96
N ARG A 56 -33.99 -0.25 7.84
CA ARG A 56 -34.87 -0.43 6.68
C ARG A 56 -34.28 -1.52 5.79
N ALA A 57 -35.13 -2.40 5.27
CA ALA A 57 -34.74 -3.48 4.36
C ALA A 57 -34.25 -2.99 2.98
N ASP A 58 -33.91 -1.71 2.84
CA ASP A 58 -33.41 -1.12 1.61
C ASP A 58 -32.00 -1.66 1.31
N THR A 59 -31.86 -2.33 0.18
CA THR A 59 -30.58 -2.83 -0.31
C THR A 59 -29.89 -1.79 -1.16
N VAL A 60 -28.66 -1.44 -0.81
CA VAL A 60 -27.82 -0.53 -1.57
C VAL A 60 -26.75 -1.33 -2.30
N GLN A 61 -26.65 -1.08 -3.61
CA GLN A 61 -25.62 -1.66 -4.46
C GLN A 61 -24.27 -1.00 -4.16
N VAL A 62 -23.30 -1.79 -3.73
CA VAL A 62 -21.92 -1.37 -3.49
C VAL A 62 -21.04 -1.89 -4.63
N ARG A 63 -20.65 -0.98 -5.52
CA ARG A 63 -19.77 -1.29 -6.65
C ARG A 63 -18.32 -1.27 -6.20
N LYS A 64 -17.52 -2.25 -6.66
CA LYS A 64 -16.08 -2.33 -6.39
C LYS A 64 -15.77 -2.19 -4.90
N PHE A 65 -16.51 -2.91 -4.07
CA PHE A 65 -16.18 -3.00 -2.66
C PHE A 65 -14.87 -3.76 -2.51
N GLY A 66 -14.02 -3.35 -1.58
CA GLY A 66 -12.79 -4.07 -1.31
C GLY A 66 -12.17 -3.60 0.00
N VAL A 67 -10.89 -3.83 0.16
CA VAL A 67 -10.13 -3.47 1.36
C VAL A 67 -8.76 -2.93 0.99
N ARG A 68 -8.14 -2.15 1.86
CA ARG A 68 -6.75 -1.71 1.71
C ARG A 68 -5.87 -2.48 2.69
N PHE A 69 -5.11 -3.45 2.17
CA PHE A 69 -4.14 -4.20 2.95
C PHE A 69 -2.92 -3.33 3.26
N THR A 70 -2.66 -3.16 4.56
CA THR A 70 -1.61 -2.30 5.08
C THR A 70 -0.84 -3.02 6.18
N ARG A 71 0.48 -2.80 6.21
CA ARG A 71 1.34 -3.26 7.31
C ARG A 71 1.17 -2.33 8.51
N LEU A 72 1.41 -2.85 9.71
CA LEU A 72 1.32 -2.07 10.95
C LEU A 72 2.15 -0.78 10.88
N GLU A 73 3.38 -0.88 10.38
CA GLU A 73 4.31 0.24 10.24
C GLU A 73 3.82 1.34 9.28
N CYS A 74 2.90 1.02 8.37
CA CYS A 74 2.44 1.92 7.31
C CYS A 74 1.03 2.47 7.55
N VAL A 75 0.43 2.24 8.72
CA VAL A 75 -0.95 2.68 8.97
C VAL A 75 -1.03 4.15 9.41
N ARG A 76 -0.05 4.61 10.19
CA ARG A 76 -0.04 5.96 10.80
C ARG A 76 0.57 7.01 9.87
N GLU A 77 0.40 8.28 10.27
CA GLU A 77 1.00 9.45 9.63
C GLU A 77 2.48 9.26 9.28
N VAL A 78 2.82 9.69 8.07
CA VAL A 78 4.18 9.70 7.55
C VAL A 78 4.87 11.00 7.96
N GLU A 79 6.16 10.92 8.29
CA GLU A 79 6.96 12.10 8.59
C GLU A 79 7.05 13.05 7.37
N ALA A 80 6.95 14.36 7.60
CA ALA A 80 7.01 15.36 6.54
C ALA A 80 8.31 15.28 5.72
N LEU A 81 9.45 14.98 6.36
CA LEU A 81 10.73 14.81 5.67
C LEU A 81 10.73 13.62 4.71
N GLN A 82 10.13 12.50 5.12
CA GLN A 82 10.03 11.29 4.29
C GLN A 82 9.09 11.52 3.10
N SER A 83 7.95 12.16 3.36
CA SER A 83 7.01 12.58 2.32
C SER A 83 7.70 13.50 1.31
N ALA A 84 8.43 14.52 1.79
CA ALA A 84 9.17 15.44 0.92
C ALA A 84 10.27 14.73 0.10
N ARG A 85 11.00 13.78 0.69
CA ARG A 85 12.00 12.97 -0.03
C ARG A 85 11.35 12.14 -1.14
N TYR A 86 10.24 11.47 -0.84
CA TYR A 86 9.48 10.70 -1.81
C TYR A 86 9.01 11.57 -2.98
N PHE A 87 8.34 12.70 -2.71
CA PHE A 87 7.84 13.58 -3.77
C PHE A 87 8.95 14.25 -4.57
N ARG A 88 10.10 14.58 -3.95
CA ARG A 88 11.27 15.06 -4.71
C ARG A 88 11.79 14.02 -5.69
N HIS A 89 11.83 12.75 -5.28
CA HIS A 89 12.26 11.67 -6.17
C HIS A 89 11.29 11.49 -7.33
N LEU A 90 9.99 11.43 -7.04
CA LEU A 90 8.92 11.40 -8.05
C LEU A 90 9.08 12.53 -9.06
N LEU A 91 9.22 13.77 -8.59
CA LEU A 91 9.39 14.92 -9.48
C LEU A 91 10.65 14.77 -10.33
N ARG A 92 11.78 14.39 -9.73
CA ARG A 92 13.06 14.20 -10.44
C ARG A 92 12.96 13.17 -11.56
N ASP A 93 12.24 12.07 -11.34
CA ASP A 93 12.08 11.01 -12.33
C ASP A 93 11.24 11.49 -13.54
N HIS A 94 10.36 12.47 -13.33
CA HIS A 94 9.55 13.07 -14.40
C HIS A 94 10.24 14.23 -15.11
N VAL A 95 11.25 14.89 -14.51
CA VAL A 95 11.93 16.07 -15.09
C VAL A 95 12.42 15.82 -16.52
N ALA A 96 13.03 14.67 -16.79
CA ALA A 96 13.57 14.36 -18.12
C ALA A 96 12.46 14.27 -19.20
N MET A 97 11.32 13.67 -18.85
CA MET A 97 10.17 13.54 -19.74
C MET A 97 9.49 14.89 -20.00
N GLU A 98 9.31 15.69 -18.95
CA GLU A 98 8.67 17.01 -19.02
C GLU A 98 9.52 18.01 -19.82
N LEU A 99 10.85 18.00 -19.65
CA LEU A 99 11.76 18.82 -20.45
C LEU A 99 11.69 18.44 -21.94
N ALA A 100 11.70 17.14 -22.25
CA ALA A 100 11.57 16.67 -23.62
C ALA A 100 10.22 17.07 -24.25
N TYR A 101 9.14 17.04 -23.46
CA TYR A 101 7.82 17.50 -23.91
C TYR A 101 7.79 19.01 -24.16
N GLY A 102 8.35 19.80 -23.23
CA GLY A 102 8.47 21.25 -23.39
C GLY A 102 9.23 21.63 -24.66
N GLU A 103 10.36 20.99 -24.93
CA GLU A 103 11.12 21.20 -26.18
C GLU A 103 10.31 20.83 -27.44
N GLN A 104 9.53 19.74 -27.40
CA GLN A 104 8.67 19.36 -28.52
C GLN A 104 7.55 20.37 -28.76
N LEU A 105 6.93 20.89 -27.69
CA LEU A 105 5.91 21.92 -27.76
C LEU A 105 6.48 23.23 -28.31
N ASP A 106 7.65 23.66 -27.85
CA ASP A 106 8.34 24.85 -28.33
C ASP A 106 8.70 24.75 -29.82
N ARG A 107 9.14 23.56 -30.27
CA ARG A 107 9.38 23.28 -31.70
C ARG A 107 8.10 23.35 -32.52
N ALA A 108 7.01 22.75 -32.05
CA ALA A 108 5.72 22.77 -32.74
C ALA A 108 5.15 24.20 -32.84
N MET A 109 5.19 24.96 -31.75
CA MET A 109 4.78 26.36 -31.71
C MET A 109 5.65 27.23 -32.64
N SER A 110 6.96 27.01 -32.63
CA SER A 110 7.89 27.72 -33.53
C SER A 110 7.62 27.44 -35.00
N SER A 111 7.26 26.20 -35.38
CA SER A 111 6.87 25.86 -36.74
C SER A 111 5.57 26.56 -37.17
N LEU A 112 4.55 26.54 -36.31
CA LEU A 112 3.28 27.23 -36.55
C LEU A 112 3.45 28.75 -36.72
N LEU A 113 4.30 29.37 -35.90
CA LEU A 113 4.58 30.81 -35.96
C LEU A 113 5.41 31.19 -37.21
N LYS A 114 6.29 30.30 -37.67
CA LYS A 114 7.12 30.51 -38.87
C LYS A 114 6.33 30.32 -40.17
N GLU A 115 5.42 29.34 -40.22
CA GLU A 115 4.60 29.08 -41.42
C GLU A 115 3.61 30.22 -41.70
N ASN A 116 3.15 30.96 -40.68
CA ASN A 116 2.18 32.05 -40.82
C ASN A 116 2.78 33.47 -40.69
N GLY A 117 4.09 33.64 -40.88
CA GLY A 117 4.72 34.97 -40.93
C GLY A 117 4.61 35.80 -39.64
N GLY A 118 4.45 35.15 -38.47
CA GLY A 118 4.39 35.80 -37.16
C GLY A 118 3.10 36.57 -36.85
N VAL A 119 2.10 36.57 -37.75
CA VAL A 119 0.77 37.13 -37.46
C VAL A 119 -0.16 35.98 -37.11
N VAL A 120 -0.43 35.82 -35.82
CA VAL A 120 -1.51 34.95 -35.36
C VAL A 120 -2.82 35.73 -35.50
N GLU A 121 -3.42 35.74 -36.70
CA GLU A 121 -4.83 36.12 -36.81
C GLU A 121 -5.62 35.06 -36.02
N GLU A 122 -6.08 35.45 -34.82
CA GLU A 122 -6.76 34.67 -33.79
C GLU A 122 -6.75 33.14 -34.03
N PRO A 123 -5.96 32.34 -33.28
CA PRO A 123 -6.16 30.92 -33.34
C PRO A 123 -7.39 30.67 -32.47
N ARG A 124 -8.59 30.72 -33.06
CA ARG A 124 -9.77 30.10 -32.44
C ARG A 124 -9.56 28.61 -32.53
N LEU A 125 -8.65 28.09 -31.70
CA LEU A 125 -8.59 26.68 -31.38
C LEU A 125 -10.02 26.31 -31.02
N SER A 126 -10.60 25.37 -31.76
CA SER A 126 -11.92 24.89 -31.42
C SER A 126 -11.87 24.45 -29.95
N ALA A 127 -12.96 24.63 -29.20
CA ALA A 127 -12.99 24.29 -27.78
C ALA A 127 -12.50 22.86 -27.53
N GLN A 128 -12.70 21.94 -28.48
CA GLN A 128 -12.16 20.57 -28.45
C GLN A 128 -10.63 20.50 -28.56
N VAL A 129 -9.99 21.25 -29.45
CA VAL A 129 -8.52 21.25 -29.58
C VAL A 129 -7.87 21.96 -28.40
N ALA A 130 -8.46 23.08 -27.94
CA ALA A 130 -8.02 23.76 -26.73
C ALA A 130 -8.15 22.86 -25.49
N SER A 131 -9.27 22.14 -25.35
CA SER A 131 -9.48 21.16 -24.28
C SER A 131 -8.48 20.00 -24.37
N GLN A 132 -8.21 19.46 -25.55
CA GLN A 132 -7.22 18.38 -25.72
C GLN A 132 -5.79 18.84 -25.43
N LEU A 133 -5.43 20.08 -25.76
CA LEU A 133 -4.13 20.65 -25.42
C LEU A 133 -4.04 20.94 -23.93
N LEU A 134 -5.12 21.40 -23.29
CA LEU A 134 -5.18 21.60 -21.84
C LEU A 134 -5.12 20.26 -21.08
N GLU A 135 -5.85 19.24 -21.54
CA GLU A 135 -5.78 17.87 -21.02
C GLU A 135 -4.37 17.29 -21.18
N ARG A 136 -3.69 17.56 -22.30
CA ARG A 136 -2.29 17.19 -22.54
C ARG A 136 -1.28 18.07 -21.80
N SER A 137 -1.67 19.27 -21.38
CA SER A 137 -0.84 20.18 -20.60
C SER A 137 -0.79 19.84 -19.11
N HIS A 138 -1.63 18.91 -18.65
CA HIS A 138 -1.51 18.37 -17.30
C HIS A 138 -0.27 17.48 -17.22
N PRO A 139 0.78 17.91 -16.51
CA PRO A 139 2.00 17.13 -16.43
C PRO A 139 1.73 15.76 -15.82
N ALA A 140 2.38 14.71 -16.34
CA ALA A 140 2.14 13.35 -15.84
C ALA A 140 2.47 13.23 -14.34
N TRP A 141 3.48 14.00 -13.90
CA TRP A 141 3.87 14.09 -12.50
C TRP A 141 2.75 14.64 -11.61
N HIS A 142 1.92 15.57 -12.10
CA HIS A 142 0.88 16.20 -11.28
C HIS A 142 -0.20 15.19 -10.90
N SER A 143 -0.68 14.41 -11.88
CA SER A 143 -1.66 13.35 -11.62
C SER A 143 -1.11 12.26 -10.70
N GLN A 144 0.18 11.92 -10.84
CA GLN A 144 0.85 10.97 -9.95
C GLN A 144 1.03 11.54 -8.54
N PHE A 145 1.46 12.80 -8.42
CA PHE A 145 1.63 13.51 -7.15
C PHE A 145 0.34 13.55 -6.34
N ILE A 146 -0.76 14.03 -6.94
CA ILE A 146 -2.06 14.12 -6.26
C ILE A 146 -2.50 12.74 -5.76
N ARG A 147 -2.32 11.72 -6.59
CA ARG A 147 -2.68 10.34 -6.28
C ARG A 147 -1.83 9.77 -5.14
N ASP A 148 -0.52 9.96 -5.17
CA ASP A 148 0.39 9.42 -4.16
C ASP A 148 0.29 10.18 -2.83
N TYR A 149 0.12 11.51 -2.89
CA TYR A 149 -0.20 12.34 -1.72
C TYR A 149 -1.40 11.79 -0.97
N ALA A 150 -2.42 11.39 -1.70
CA ALA A 150 -3.64 10.85 -1.13
C ALA A 150 -3.47 9.47 -0.44
N TYR A 151 -2.39 8.73 -0.75
CA TYR A 151 -2.02 7.49 -0.04
C TYR A 151 -1.09 7.75 1.16
N VAL A 152 -0.38 8.87 1.16
CA VAL A 152 0.49 9.31 2.27
C VAL A 152 -0.34 9.97 3.38
N VAL A 153 -1.49 10.58 3.05
CA VAL A 153 -2.50 10.97 4.03
C VAL A 153 -3.13 9.72 4.64
N ARG A 154 -2.96 9.55 5.95
CA ARG A 154 -3.24 8.33 6.72
C ARG A 154 -3.90 8.66 8.05
N CYS A 155 -4.26 7.63 8.82
CA CYS A 155 -4.90 7.85 10.10
C CYS A 155 -4.02 8.69 11.02
N SER A 156 -4.66 9.67 11.65
CA SER A 156 -4.08 10.59 12.61
C SER A 156 -4.94 10.61 13.87
N HIS A 157 -4.48 11.34 14.89
CA HIS A 157 -5.23 11.48 16.13
C HIS A 157 -6.64 12.08 15.94
N PHE A 158 -6.85 12.89 14.88
CA PHE A 158 -8.12 13.56 14.59
C PHE A 158 -8.79 13.09 13.29
N ASP A 159 -8.18 12.15 12.57
CA ASP A 159 -8.70 11.63 11.30
C ASP A 159 -8.99 10.13 11.43
N THR A 160 -10.29 9.82 11.46
CA THR A 160 -10.81 8.46 11.62
C THR A 160 -11.01 7.73 10.28
N ILE A 161 -10.75 8.38 9.13
CA ILE A 161 -11.06 7.81 7.80
C ILE A 161 -10.28 6.51 7.53
N ASP A 162 -9.07 6.42 8.07
CA ASP A 162 -8.16 5.29 7.88
C ASP A 162 -8.01 4.42 9.14
N HIS A 163 -8.92 4.55 10.11
CA HIS A 163 -8.96 3.60 11.22
C HIS A 163 -9.14 2.18 10.67
N PRO A 164 -8.24 1.23 11.02
CA PRO A 164 -8.41 -0.15 10.64
C PRO A 164 -9.74 -0.70 11.12
N VAL A 165 -10.42 -1.47 10.26
CA VAL A 165 -11.70 -2.13 10.60
C VAL A 165 -11.51 -3.61 10.96
N GLY A 166 -10.31 -4.14 10.71
CA GLY A 166 -9.98 -5.54 10.93
C GLY A 166 -8.52 -5.88 10.71
N CYS A 167 -8.18 -7.12 11.06
CA CYS A 167 -6.85 -7.70 10.99
C CYS A 167 -6.90 -9.06 10.29
N ILE A 168 -5.94 -9.30 9.40
CA ILE A 168 -5.63 -10.63 8.86
C ILE A 168 -4.36 -11.13 9.56
N TYR A 169 -4.46 -12.30 10.17
CA TYR A 169 -3.34 -13.01 10.78
C TYR A 169 -2.96 -14.19 9.90
N ALA A 170 -1.74 -14.21 9.41
CA ALA A 170 -1.26 -15.22 8.49
C ALA A 170 -0.15 -16.08 9.12
N ALA A 171 -0.30 -17.39 8.99
CA ALA A 171 0.68 -18.38 9.44
C ALA A 171 0.94 -19.40 8.33
N SER A 172 2.17 -19.91 8.29
CA SER A 172 2.56 -20.89 7.28
C SER A 172 1.97 -22.25 7.62
N THR A 173 1.70 -23.09 6.63
CA THR A 173 1.41 -24.51 6.90
C THR A 173 2.66 -25.29 7.33
N SER A 174 3.85 -24.70 7.16
CA SER A 174 5.13 -25.31 7.50
C SER A 174 5.69 -24.83 8.85
N GLU A 175 4.83 -24.28 9.73
CA GLU A 175 5.24 -23.85 11.07
C GLU A 175 5.78 -24.99 11.92
N VAL A 176 6.79 -24.66 12.74
CA VAL A 176 7.40 -25.63 13.65
C VAL A 176 6.38 -26.03 14.72
N GLY A 177 6.07 -27.33 14.76
CA GLY A 177 5.02 -27.90 15.62
C GLY A 177 3.65 -28.00 14.94
N GLY A 178 3.56 -27.79 13.62
CA GLY A 178 2.34 -27.97 12.85
C GLY A 178 1.20 -27.10 13.38
N ILE A 179 0.10 -27.73 13.80
CA ILE A 179 -1.08 -27.04 14.33
C ILE A 179 -0.74 -26.19 15.56
N ASP A 180 0.03 -26.72 16.52
CA ASP A 180 0.36 -25.98 17.74
C ASP A 180 1.26 -24.77 17.45
N GLY A 181 2.14 -24.91 16.46
CA GLY A 181 2.97 -23.83 15.95
C GLY A 181 2.12 -22.70 15.35
N ILE A 182 1.22 -23.05 14.44
CA ILE A 182 0.25 -22.11 13.82
C ILE A 182 -0.55 -21.37 14.90
N MET A 183 -1.09 -22.11 15.87
CA MET A 183 -1.91 -21.51 16.94
C MET A 183 -1.11 -20.57 17.82
N ARG A 184 0.18 -20.87 18.08
CA ARG A 184 1.09 -19.99 18.81
C ARG A 184 1.34 -18.70 18.04
N GLU A 185 1.65 -18.79 16.74
CA GLU A 185 1.87 -17.60 15.91
C GLU A 185 0.65 -16.69 15.88
N PHE A 186 -0.55 -17.25 15.70
CA PHE A 186 -1.79 -16.45 15.73
C PHE A 186 -1.98 -15.73 17.07
N ARG A 187 -1.74 -16.40 18.20
CA ARG A 187 -1.84 -15.76 19.53
C ARG A 187 -0.83 -14.62 19.73
N GLU A 188 0.39 -14.77 19.22
CA GLU A 188 1.41 -13.72 19.30
C GLU A 188 1.05 -12.52 18.41
N GLN A 189 0.59 -12.78 17.18
CA GLN A 189 0.19 -11.70 16.27
C GLN A 189 -1.01 -10.91 16.79
N GLN A 190 -1.98 -11.55 17.45
CA GLN A 190 -3.15 -10.89 18.04
C GLN A 190 -2.83 -9.88 19.15
N LYS A 191 -1.62 -9.88 19.70
CA LYS A 191 -1.19 -8.88 20.69
C LYS A 191 -0.78 -7.56 20.04
N GLN A 192 -0.37 -7.59 18.77
CA GLN A 192 0.22 -6.44 18.07
C GLN A 192 -0.75 -5.29 17.76
N PRO A 193 -2.03 -5.52 17.39
CA PRO A 193 -2.98 -4.42 17.10
C PRO A 193 -3.23 -3.48 18.29
N ALA A 194 -2.99 -3.94 19.52
CA ALA A 194 -3.09 -3.09 20.70
C ALA A 194 -2.09 -1.91 20.64
N ASP A 195 -0.90 -2.13 20.08
CA ASP A 195 0.09 -1.06 19.92
C ASP A 195 -0.34 -0.03 18.88
N THR A 196 -1.12 -0.44 17.86
CA THR A 196 -1.67 0.49 16.86
C THR A 196 -2.59 1.52 17.50
N ARG A 197 -3.41 1.09 18.46
CA ARG A 197 -4.39 1.93 19.16
C ARG A 197 -3.77 2.96 20.08
N ARG A 198 -2.51 2.78 20.47
CA ARG A 198 -1.78 3.74 21.31
C ARG A 198 -1.81 5.11 20.62
N ASP A 199 -2.34 6.11 21.32
CA ASP A 199 -2.48 7.49 20.85
C ASP A 199 -3.49 7.73 19.71
N MET A 200 -4.46 6.82 19.49
CA MET A 200 -5.65 7.05 18.63
C MET A 200 -6.94 7.00 19.48
N PRO A 201 -7.41 8.15 20.00
CA PRO A 201 -8.71 8.19 20.66
C PRO A 201 -9.79 7.88 19.61
N CYS A 202 -10.85 7.20 20.04
CA CYS A 202 -12.01 6.87 19.20
C CYS A 202 -11.76 5.81 18.11
N MET A 203 -10.61 5.12 18.10
CA MET A 203 -10.49 3.88 17.33
C MET A 203 -11.28 2.78 18.03
N ASP A 204 -12.06 2.01 17.26
CA ASP A 204 -12.84 0.89 17.80
C ASP A 204 -11.90 -0.16 18.42
N ASP A 205 -12.34 -0.73 19.55
CA ASP A 205 -11.62 -1.79 20.25
C ASP A 205 -11.89 -3.16 19.62
N ASP A 206 -13.01 -3.30 18.90
CA ASP A 206 -13.41 -4.56 18.28
C ASP A 206 -13.02 -4.60 16.80
N LEU A 207 -11.81 -5.10 16.53
CA LEU A 207 -11.32 -5.33 15.17
C LEU A 207 -11.66 -6.73 14.68
N HIS A 208 -12.33 -6.80 13.52
CA HIS A 208 -12.65 -8.06 12.88
C HIS A 208 -11.37 -8.86 12.59
N SER A 209 -11.30 -10.08 13.11
CA SER A 209 -10.14 -10.95 12.95
C SER A 209 -10.39 -12.00 11.87
N TYR A 210 -9.43 -12.17 10.96
CA TYR A 210 -9.45 -13.21 9.94
C TYR A 210 -8.13 -13.98 9.93
N PHE A 211 -8.20 -15.30 9.86
CA PHE A 211 -7.05 -16.19 9.96
C PHE A 211 -6.75 -16.82 8.61
N LEU A 212 -5.53 -16.64 8.15
CA LEU A 212 -5.06 -17.09 6.85
C LEU A 212 -3.96 -18.14 7.02
N LEU A 213 -4.18 -19.33 6.50
CA LEU A 213 -3.13 -20.32 6.36
C LEU A 213 -2.49 -20.18 4.98
N VAL A 214 -1.18 -19.92 4.96
CA VAL A 214 -0.42 -19.82 3.72
C VAL A 214 0.27 -21.14 3.46
N HIS A 215 -0.18 -21.82 2.41
CA HIS A 215 0.33 -23.11 1.99
C HIS A 215 1.18 -22.95 0.72
N ASP A 216 2.47 -23.22 0.83
CA ASP A 216 3.33 -23.35 -0.34
C ASP A 216 3.18 -24.75 -0.95
N ILE A 217 2.66 -24.83 -2.17
CA ILE A 217 2.46 -26.11 -2.85
C ILE A 217 3.79 -26.79 -3.20
N THR A 218 4.87 -26.01 -3.36
CA THR A 218 6.16 -26.53 -3.82
C THR A 218 6.91 -27.30 -2.72
N GLU A 219 6.87 -26.80 -1.48
CA GLU A 219 7.65 -27.34 -0.35
C GLU A 219 6.80 -27.69 0.89
N GLY A 220 5.51 -27.37 0.87
CA GLY A 220 4.63 -27.54 2.02
C GLY A 220 4.20 -28.99 2.26
N PRO A 221 3.54 -29.24 3.41
CA PRO A 221 3.00 -30.55 3.74
C PRO A 221 1.90 -30.99 2.74
N PRO A 222 1.61 -32.29 2.63
CA PRO A 222 0.54 -32.78 1.77
C PRO A 222 -0.81 -32.12 2.07
N MET A 223 -1.63 -31.91 1.03
CA MET A 223 -2.91 -31.21 1.15
C MET A 223 -3.88 -31.84 2.18
N GLU A 224 -3.80 -33.15 2.43
CA GLU A 224 -4.62 -33.79 3.48
C GLU A 224 -4.26 -33.30 4.88
N GLU A 225 -2.98 -33.03 5.13
CA GLU A 225 -2.53 -32.45 6.38
C GLU A 225 -2.95 -30.98 6.50
N VAL A 226 -2.83 -30.22 5.43
CA VAL A 226 -3.31 -28.82 5.36
C VAL A 226 -4.80 -28.73 5.67
N ARG A 227 -5.62 -29.68 5.18
CA ARG A 227 -7.05 -29.75 5.51
C ARG A 227 -7.29 -30.02 6.99
N ARG A 228 -6.50 -30.90 7.62
CA ARG A 228 -6.55 -31.14 9.07
C ARG A 228 -6.16 -29.88 9.86
N MET A 229 -5.11 -29.17 9.44
CA MET A 229 -4.70 -27.90 10.05
C MET A 229 -5.81 -26.85 9.93
N LEU A 230 -6.41 -26.69 8.75
CA LEU A 230 -7.53 -25.77 8.55
C LEU A 230 -8.74 -26.13 9.42
N ALA A 231 -9.06 -27.42 9.56
CA ALA A 231 -10.16 -27.87 10.41
C ALA A 231 -9.91 -27.51 11.89
N ALA A 232 -8.68 -27.67 12.37
CA ALA A 232 -8.30 -27.28 13.74
C ALA A 232 -8.39 -25.76 13.94
N VAL A 233 -7.90 -24.97 12.98
CA VAL A 233 -8.01 -23.49 13.03
C VAL A 233 -9.47 -23.05 13.02
N LYS A 234 -10.32 -23.65 12.17
CA LYS A 234 -11.76 -23.37 12.14
C LYS A 234 -12.49 -23.75 13.43
N ALA A 235 -12.06 -24.84 14.09
CA ALA A 235 -12.63 -25.25 15.37
C ALA A 235 -12.34 -24.23 16.49
N GLN A 236 -11.18 -23.56 16.43
CA GLN A 236 -10.77 -22.57 17.43
C GLN A 236 -11.31 -21.16 17.16
N TYR A 237 -11.26 -20.71 15.90
CA TYR A 237 -11.52 -19.32 15.51
C TYR A 237 -12.79 -19.11 14.66
N GLY A 238 -13.53 -20.19 14.40
CA GLY A 238 -14.79 -20.15 13.66
C GLY A 238 -14.65 -20.36 12.15
N HIS A 239 -15.68 -20.98 11.56
CA HIS A 239 -15.67 -21.41 10.17
C HIS A 239 -15.66 -20.28 9.13
N ALA A 240 -16.25 -19.12 9.47
CA ALA A 240 -16.41 -17.98 8.55
C ALA A 240 -15.15 -17.12 8.43
N HIS A 241 -14.22 -17.20 9.39
CA HIS A 241 -13.08 -16.30 9.52
C HIS A 241 -11.75 -16.97 9.18
N CYS A 242 -11.76 -18.13 8.51
CA CYS A 242 -10.56 -18.91 8.26
C CYS A 242 -10.49 -19.39 6.81
N ALA A 243 -9.36 -19.15 6.14
CA ALA A 243 -9.09 -19.64 4.79
C ALA A 243 -7.66 -20.19 4.64
N VAL A 244 -7.46 -21.00 3.59
CA VAL A 244 -6.14 -21.41 3.12
C VAL A 244 -5.90 -20.71 1.79
N VAL A 245 -4.78 -20.00 1.69
CA VAL A 245 -4.25 -19.48 0.43
C VAL A 245 -3.09 -20.35 0.00
N LYS A 246 -3.10 -20.72 -1.27
CA LYS A 246 -2.04 -21.51 -1.88
C LYS A 246 -1.12 -20.58 -2.65
N ILE A 247 0.18 -20.72 -2.41
CA ILE A 247 1.22 -20.04 -3.17
C ILE A 247 2.09 -21.09 -3.86
N ASN A 248 2.66 -20.71 -4.99
CA ASN A 248 3.62 -21.53 -5.73
C ASN A 248 4.96 -20.82 -5.63
N SER A 249 5.86 -21.29 -4.76
CA SER A 249 7.22 -20.73 -4.73
C SER A 249 7.94 -21.04 -6.03
N VAL A 250 8.51 -20.00 -6.65
CA VAL A 250 9.30 -20.11 -7.87
C VAL A 250 10.75 -20.46 -7.50
N VAL A 251 11.20 -21.66 -7.86
CA VAL A 251 12.60 -22.09 -7.63
C VAL A 251 13.55 -21.42 -8.62
N ASN A 252 13.11 -21.20 -9.86
CA ASN A 252 13.87 -20.52 -10.90
C ASN A 252 12.95 -19.57 -11.69
N PRO A 253 13.17 -18.25 -11.64
CA PRO A 253 12.36 -17.25 -12.34
C PRO A 253 12.26 -17.46 -13.85
N GLN A 254 13.28 -18.07 -14.48
CA GLN A 254 13.32 -18.32 -15.92
C GLN A 254 12.36 -19.42 -16.38
N ASP A 255 11.90 -20.28 -15.45
CA ASP A 255 10.99 -21.38 -15.74
C ASP A 255 9.52 -20.94 -15.78
N VAL A 256 9.23 -19.71 -15.31
CA VAL A 256 7.89 -19.12 -15.31
C VAL A 256 7.62 -18.46 -16.66
N LYS A 257 6.98 -19.21 -17.57
CA LYS A 257 6.47 -18.66 -18.83
C LYS A 257 5.09 -18.02 -18.60
N ASN A 258 4.91 -16.80 -19.11
CA ASN A 258 3.61 -16.11 -19.25
C ASN A 258 2.92 -15.70 -17.93
N MET A 259 3.57 -14.90 -17.09
CA MET A 259 2.88 -14.15 -16.04
C MET A 259 2.84 -12.67 -16.40
N ASP A 260 1.64 -12.10 -16.52
CA ASP A 260 1.47 -10.65 -16.66
C ASP A 260 1.72 -10.00 -15.28
N PRO A 261 2.76 -9.15 -15.13
CA PRO A 261 3.06 -8.52 -13.85
C PRO A 261 2.15 -7.31 -13.56
N SER A 262 1.40 -6.82 -14.57
CA SER A 262 0.61 -5.59 -14.48
C SER A 262 -0.33 -5.54 -13.27
N PRO A 263 -1.08 -6.61 -12.92
CA PRO A 263 -1.95 -6.60 -11.74
C PRO A 263 -1.21 -6.34 -10.42
N TRP A 264 0.00 -6.89 -10.27
CA TRP A 264 0.82 -6.66 -9.07
C TRP A 264 1.48 -5.29 -9.08
N ILE A 265 1.94 -4.81 -10.24
CA ILE A 265 2.52 -3.46 -10.37
C ILE A 265 1.47 -2.40 -10.02
N ASP A 266 0.26 -2.54 -10.57
CA ASP A 266 -0.83 -1.57 -10.36
C ASP A 266 -1.33 -1.54 -8.91
N ALA A 267 -1.37 -2.71 -8.27
CA ALA A 267 -1.83 -2.85 -6.89
C ALA A 267 -0.75 -2.48 -5.84
N ASN A 268 0.54 -2.59 -6.19
CA ASN A 268 1.67 -2.36 -5.27
C ASN A 268 2.36 -1.02 -5.50
N ARG A 269 1.66 0.05 -5.16
CA ARG A 269 2.21 1.41 -5.21
C ARG A 269 3.17 1.65 -4.06
N ILE A 270 4.33 2.23 -4.37
CA ILE A 270 5.38 2.57 -3.39
C ILE A 270 4.84 3.49 -2.28
N ALA A 271 3.93 4.41 -2.61
CA ALA A 271 3.31 5.32 -1.63
C ALA A 271 2.56 4.60 -0.49
N LEU A 272 2.08 3.37 -0.72
CA LEU A 272 1.41 2.55 0.31
C LEU A 272 2.40 1.98 1.33
N ASP A 273 3.68 1.90 0.97
CA ASP A 273 4.72 1.19 1.73
C ASP A 273 5.68 2.14 2.45
N VAL A 274 5.37 3.45 2.48
CA VAL A 274 6.15 4.43 3.23
C VAL A 274 5.93 4.21 4.74
N PRO A 275 6.96 4.01 5.58
CA PRO A 275 6.77 3.82 7.02
C PRO A 275 6.22 5.07 7.72
N SER A 276 5.52 4.84 8.82
CA SER A 276 5.02 5.90 9.69
C SER A 276 6.14 6.57 10.48
N ARG A 277 5.88 7.80 10.95
CA ARG A 277 6.80 8.58 11.79
C ARG A 277 7.21 7.81 13.06
N SER A 278 6.26 7.17 13.72
CA SER A 278 6.51 6.39 14.95
C SER A 278 7.47 5.23 14.69
N THR A 279 7.29 4.50 13.59
CA THR A 279 8.18 3.39 13.24
C THR A 279 9.60 3.86 12.96
N VAL A 280 9.76 4.96 12.22
CA VAL A 280 11.11 5.45 11.88
C VAL A 280 11.86 6.00 13.10
N HIS A 281 11.18 6.67 14.03
CA HIS A 281 11.82 7.13 15.27
C HIS A 281 12.24 5.98 16.20
N VAL A 282 11.51 4.86 16.22
CA VAL A 282 11.92 3.66 16.98
C VAL A 282 13.15 3.00 16.34
N ALA A 283 13.26 3.04 15.01
CA ALA A 283 14.38 2.45 14.27
C ALA A 283 15.65 3.31 14.29
N GLN A 284 15.56 4.61 14.60
CA GLN A 284 16.71 5.48 14.77
C GLN A 284 17.11 5.53 16.26
N PRO A 285 18.23 4.90 16.68
CA PRO A 285 18.72 5.10 18.03
C PRO A 285 18.99 6.59 18.23
N SER A 286 18.51 7.12 19.36
CA SER A 286 18.65 8.51 19.80
C SER A 286 20.10 8.97 19.76
N GLN A 287 20.55 9.49 18.62
CA GLN A 287 21.77 10.30 18.49
C GLN A 287 21.48 11.73 18.97
N GLN A 288 21.06 11.87 20.23
CA GLN A 288 20.96 13.15 20.91
C GLN A 288 21.21 12.96 22.40
N THR A 289 22.44 12.59 22.77
CA THR A 289 23.09 12.96 24.05
C THR A 289 24.57 12.58 23.94
N ASN A 290 25.38 13.42 23.31
CA ASN A 290 26.81 13.62 23.59
C ASN A 290 27.37 14.62 22.58
N ASP A 291 27.03 15.89 22.76
CA ASP A 291 27.82 17.01 22.23
C ASP A 291 27.60 18.21 23.15
N MET A 292 28.10 18.08 24.38
CA MET A 292 28.46 19.23 25.22
C MET A 292 29.74 18.89 25.98
N SER A 293 30.83 18.80 25.22
CA SER A 293 32.19 18.99 25.75
C SER A 293 33.11 19.33 24.59
N SER A 294 33.06 20.60 24.17
CA SER A 294 34.11 21.20 23.34
C SER A 294 35.28 21.70 24.20
N PRO A 295 36.48 21.82 23.62
CA PRO A 295 37.75 21.61 24.32
C PRO A 295 38.38 22.91 24.82
N GLY A 296 38.99 22.84 26.01
CA GLY A 296 39.87 23.87 26.54
C GLY A 296 41.28 23.74 25.98
N ASP A 297 41.51 24.50 24.91
CA ASP A 297 42.75 25.12 24.43
C ASP A 297 44.09 24.70 25.07
N GLY A 298 44.93 24.02 24.28
CA GLY A 298 46.34 23.82 24.55
C GLY A 298 47.17 24.83 23.78
N THR A 299 47.71 25.84 24.46
CA THR A 299 48.73 26.74 23.89
C THR A 299 50.13 26.18 24.12
N VAL A 300 50.88 26.02 23.03
CA VAL A 300 52.29 25.64 22.96
C VAL A 300 53.18 26.86 23.18
N ARG A 301 54.25 26.75 24.01
CA ARG A 301 55.64 27.07 23.65
C ARG A 301 56.61 26.93 24.84
N GLY A 302 57.52 25.98 24.71
CA GLY A 302 58.96 26.12 24.95
C GLY A 302 59.66 25.72 23.65
#